data_AF-A0A0R1R1D8-F1
#
_entry.id   AF-A0A0R1R1D8-F1
#
_cell.length_a   1.000
_cell.length_b   1.000
_cell.length_c   1.000
_cell.angle_alpha   90.00
_cell.angle_beta   90.00
_cell.angle_gamma   90.00
#
_symmetry.space_group_name_H-M   'P 1'
#
loop_
_entity.id
_entity.type
_entity.pdbx_description
1 polymer ?
#
loop_
_entity_poly.entity_id
_entity_poly.type
_entity_poly.pdbx_seq_one_letter_code
_entity_poly.pdbx_strand_id
1 'polypeptide(L)' 'MDVDKLYQDYVPVMAGVAKSVEEVRTWPLDKYIVMTGLANRILDDKDQRRSKAVTDGIINSEGRAPQQ' A
#
# COMPACT_ATOMS: atom_id res chain seq x y z
N MET A 1 25.25 0.12 2.16
CA MET A 1 23.92 0.79 2.14
C MET A 1 22.96 -0.20 2.78
N ASP A 2 22.28 0.19 3.85
CA ASP A 2 21.34 -0.69 4.55
C ASP A 2 20.08 -0.85 3.69
N VAL A 3 19.83 -2.06 3.21
CA VAL A 3 18.71 -2.38 2.29
C VAL A 3 17.38 -2.17 2.99
N ASP A 4 17.31 -2.43 4.30
CA ASP A 4 16.09 -2.29 5.09
C ASP A 4 15.70 -0.81 5.22
N LYS A 5 16.70 0.07 5.36
CA LYS A 5 16.49 1.51 5.38
C LYS A 5 16.01 2.05 4.03
N LEU A 6 16.55 1.54 2.93
CA LEU A 6 16.11 1.93 1.59
C LEU A 6 14.64 1.52 1.36
N TYR A 7 14.26 0.32 1.79
CA TYR A 7 12.88 -0.16 1.66
C TYR A 7 11.90 0.70 2.47
N GLN A 8 12.27 1.08 3.69
CA GLN A 8 11.45 1.96 4.53
C GLN A 8 11.25 3.34 3.91
N ASP A 9 12.27 3.93 3.29
CA ASP A 9 12.15 5.24 2.62
C ASP A 9 11.22 5.19 1.39
N TYR A 10 11.05 4.03 0.76
CA TYR A 10 10.18 3.84 -0.40
C TYR A 10 8.69 3.75 -0.03
N VAL A 11 8.36 3.32 1.19
CA VAL A 11 6.96 3.13 1.65
C VAL A 11 6.13 4.42 1.50
N PRO A 12 6.60 5.61 1.95
CA PRO A 12 5.89 6.87 1.72
C PRO A 12 5.67 7.21 0.25
N VAL A 13 6.63 6.89 -0.62
CA VAL A 13 6.53 7.14 -2.07
C VAL A 13 5.49 6.21 -2.71
N MET A 14 5.53 4.92 -2.38
CA MET A 14 4.58 3.92 -2.88
C MET A 14 3.13 4.21 -2.44
N ALA A 15 2.97 4.75 -1.23
CA ALA A 15 1.68 5.19 -0.74
C ALA A 15 1.19 6.50 -1.38
N GLY A 16 2.07 7.26 -2.05
CA GLY A 16 1.78 8.55 -2.67
C GLY A 16 1.77 9.73 -1.69
N VAL A 17 2.35 9.56 -0.50
CA VAL A 17 2.43 10.62 0.51
C VAL A 17 3.74 11.44 0.42
N ALA A 18 4.72 10.95 -0.36
CA ALA A 18 5.94 11.65 -0.72
C ALA A 18 6.16 11.58 -2.24
N LYS A 19 6.84 12.58 -2.82
CA LYS A 19 7.15 12.64 -4.24
C LYS A 19 8.35 11.78 -4.63
N SER A 20 9.34 11.66 -3.75
CA SER A 20 10.54 10.85 -3.97
C SER A 20 11.20 10.43 -2.65
N VAL A 21 12.15 9.49 -2.74
CA VAL A 21 12.95 9.03 -1.59
C VAL A 21 13.82 10.15 -1.02
N GLU A 22 14.34 11.03 -1.89
CA GLU A 22 15.12 12.20 -1.47
C GLU A 22 14.27 13.14 -0.60
N GLU A 23 13.00 13.33 -0.95
CA GLU A 23 12.08 14.12 -0.11
C GLU A 23 11.93 13.50 1.28
N VAL A 24 11.69 12.19 1.36
CA VAL A 24 11.53 11.46 2.62
C VAL A 24 12.75 11.62 3.52
N ARG A 25 13.95 11.57 2.94
CA ARG A 25 15.21 11.73 3.68
C ARG A 25 15.45 13.13 4.23
N THR A 26 14.76 14.15 3.71
CA THR A 26 14.81 15.51 4.25
C THR A 26 13.79 15.76 5.35
N TRP A 27 12.90 14.80 5.62
CA TRP A 27 11.89 14.99 6.65
C TRP A 27 12.51 14.97 8.05
N PRO A 28 12.04 15.84 8.96
CA PRO A 28 12.36 15.69 10.37
C PRO A 28 11.74 14.40 10.91
N LEU A 29 12.34 13.84 11.97
CA LEU A 29 12.00 12.51 12.49
C LEU A 29 10.51 12.35 12.86
N ASP A 30 9.92 13.40 13.44
CA ASP A 30 8.50 13.46 13.78
C ASP A 30 7.61 13.31 12.55
N LYS A 31 7.88 14.07 11.49
CA LYS A 31 7.17 13.96 10.20
C LYS A 31 7.40 12.58 9.59
N TYR A 32 8.63 12.07 9.62
CA TYR A 32 8.96 10.75 9.10
C TYR A 32 8.12 9.65 9.75
N ILE A 33 8.03 9.64 11.09
CA ILE A 33 7.25 8.65 11.84
C ILE A 33 5.77 8.73 11.47
N VAL A 34 5.18 9.94 11.49
CA VAL A 34 3.75 10.14 11.22
C VAL A 34 3.40 9.74 9.78
N MET A 35 4.17 10.24 8.80
CA MET A 35 3.88 10.01 7.39
C MET A 35 4.13 8.57 6.97
N THR A 36 5.15 7.91 7.54
CA THR A 36 5.39 6.48 7.31
C THR A 36 4.28 5.62 7.91
N GLY A 37 3.76 5.99 9.10
CA GLY A 37 2.59 5.33 9.68
C GLY A 37 1.34 5.45 8.80
N LEU A 38 1.06 6.64 8.28
CA LEU A 38 -0.03 6.87 7.33
C LEU A 38 0.15 6.07 6.03
N ALA A 39 1.37 6.06 5.48
CA ALA A 39 1.70 5.34 4.27
C ALA A 39 1.41 3.83 4.39
N ASN A 40 1.83 3.22 5.49
CA ASN A 40 1.54 1.81 5.77
C ASN A 40 0.03 1.53 5.82
N ARG A 41 -0.76 2.41 6.44
CA ARG A 41 -2.21 2.26 6.50
C ARG A 41 -2.88 2.35 5.12
N ILE A 42 -2.42 3.28 4.27
CA ILE A 42 -2.93 3.41 2.90
C ILE A 42 -2.64 2.14 2.08
N LEU A 43 -1.43 1.58 2.22
CA LEU A 43 -1.06 0.36 1.51
C LEU A 43 -1.86 -0.85 2.00
N ASP A 44 -2.05 -0.99 3.32
CA ASP A 44 -2.90 -2.03 3.90
C ASP A 44 -4.35 -1.92 3.42
N ASP A 45 -4.94 -0.71 3.41
CA ASP A 45 -6.29 -0.48 2.89
C ASP A 45 -6.40 -0.83 1.39
N LYS A 46 -5.37 -0.55 0.58
CA LYS A 46 -5.33 -0.93 -0.84
C LYS A 46 -5.28 -2.45 -1.00
N ASP A 47 -4.47 -3.14 -0.23
CA ASP A 47 -4.35 -4.59 -0.26
C ASP A 47 -5.64 -5.27 0.21
N GLN A 48 -6.27 -4.77 1.27
CA GLN A 48 -7.58 -5.26 1.72
C GLN A 48 -8.67 -5.08 0.67
N ARG A 49 -8.74 -3.91 0.00
CA ARG A 49 -9.71 -3.68 -1.08
C ARG A 49 -9.47 -4.59 -2.27
N ARG A 50 -8.21 -4.80 -2.64
CA ARG A 50 -7.84 -5.72 -3.74
C ARG A 50 -8.20 -7.16 -3.37
N SER A 51 -7.92 -7.58 -2.14
CA SER A 51 -8.28 -8.90 -1.63
C SER A 51 -9.79 -9.13 -1.70
N LYS A 52 -10.60 -8.19 -1.19
CA LYS A 52 -12.07 -8.25 -1.30
C LYS A 52 -12.54 -8.34 -2.74
N ALA A 53 -12.03 -7.49 -3.64
CA ALA A 53 -12.41 -7.52 -5.05
C ALA A 53 -12.09 -8.86 -5.75
N VAL A 54 -10.96 -9.50 -5.39
CA VAL A 54 -10.61 -10.83 -5.90
C VAL A 54 -11.53 -11.89 -5.33
N THR A 55 -11.77 -11.89 -4.02
CA THR A 55 -12.69 -12.85 -3.37
C THR A 55 -14.11 -12.72 -3.93
N ASP A 56 -14.64 -11.51 -4.07
CA ASP A 56 -15.97 -11.26 -4.65
C ASP A 56 -16.03 -11.66 -6.14
N GLY A 57 -14.94 -11.46 -6.89
CA GLY A 57 -14.84 -11.88 -8.29
C GLY A 57 -14.79 -13.40 -8.46
N ILE A 58 -14.18 -14.14 -7.53
CA ILE A 58 -14.15 -15.61 -7.52
C ILE A 58 -15.51 -16.18 -7.09
N ILE A 59 -16.13 -15.62 -6.05
CA ILE A 59 -17.44 -16.09 -5.56
C ILE A 59 -18.54 -15.88 -6.61
N ASN A 60 -18.44 -14.84 -7.44
CA ASN A 60 -19.41 -14.60 -8.52
C ASN A 60 -19.15 -15.39 -9.82
N SER A 61 -17.96 -15.98 -10.01
CA SER A 61 -17.66 -16.80 -11.19
C SER A 61 -17.97 -18.29 -11.00
N GLU A 62 -18.10 -18.78 -9.77
CA GLU A 62 -18.49 -20.17 -9.46
C GLU A 62 -20.02 -20.38 -9.32
N GLY A 63 -20.83 -19.35 -9.62
CA GLY A 63 -22.28 -19.35 -9.37
C GLY A 63 -23.22 -19.29 -10.59
N ARG A 64 -22.73 -19.29 -11.84
CA ARG A 64 -23.61 -19.30 -13.03
C ARG A 64 -23.03 -20.14 -14.17
N ALA A 65 -23.36 -21.43 -14.15
CA ALA A 65 -23.72 -22.09 -15.41
C ALA A 65 -25.19 -21.68 -15.70
N PRO A 66 -25.50 -20.97 -16.79
CA PRO A 66 -26.89 -20.83 -17.22
C PRO A 66 -27.34 -22.20 -17.74
N GLN A 67 -27.98 -22.98 -16.86
CA GLN A 67 -28.92 -24.00 -17.30
C GLN A 67 -30.25 -23.30 -17.57
N GLN A 68 -30.54 -23.08 -18.86
CA GLN A 68 -31.82 -23.35 -19.55
C GLN A 68 -31.83 -22.69 -20.92
#